data_AF-A0A3D3PEQ1-F1
#
_entry.id   AF-A0A3D3PEQ1-F1
#
_cell.length_a   1.000
_cell.length_b   1.000
_cell.length_c   1.000
_cell.angle_alpha   90.00
_cell.angle_beta   90.00
_cell.angle_gamma   90.00
#
_symmetry.space_group_name_H-M   'P 1'
#
loop_
_entity.id
_entity.type
_entity.pdbx_description
1 polymer ?
#
loop_
_entity_poly.entity_id
_entity_poly.type
_entity_poly.pdbx_seq_one_letter_code
_entity_poly.pdbx_strand_id
1 'polypeptide(L)' 'LDFIVLNSLQDKGAGFKGDQNKITIIDRNLRKEAFPIKSKKEVAKDICKKIVGLMQ' A
#
# COMPACT_ATOMS: atom_id res chain seq x y z
N LEU A 1 15.10 5.73 4.29
CA LEU A 1 13.70 5.42 3.90
C LEU A 1 13.70 4.03 3.30
N ASP A 2 12.94 3.10 3.87
CA ASP A 2 12.97 1.68 3.47
C ASP A 2 11.97 1.35 2.35
N PHE A 3 10.80 1.98 2.39
CA PHE A 3 9.82 1.96 1.31
C PHE A 3 8.85 3.15 1.41
N ILE A 4 8.12 3.39 0.32
CA ILE A 4 7.02 4.36 0.19
C ILE A 4 5.73 3.59 -0.06
N VAL A 5 4.64 4.02 0.57
CA VAL A 5 3.29 3.54 0.24
C VAL A 5 2.59 4.63 -0.57
N LEU A 6 2.39 4.38 -1.86
CA LEU A 6 1.68 5.28 -2.77
C LEU A 6 0.21 4.86 -2.83
N ASN A 7 -0.72 5.73 -2.42
CA ASN A 7 -2.15 5.51 -2.61
C ASN A 7 -2.61 6.14 -3.93
N SER A 8 -3.25 5.37 -4.81
CA SER A 8 -3.87 5.89 -6.03
C SER A 8 -5.12 6.69 -5.68
N LEU A 9 -5.21 7.92 -6.19
CA LEU A 9 -6.41 8.76 -6.13
C LEU A 9 -7.19 8.77 -7.46
N GLN A 10 -6.65 8.11 -8.50
CA GLN A 10 -7.25 8.11 -9.84
C GLN A 10 -8.33 7.03 -9.99
N ASP A 11 -8.35 6.04 -9.09
CA ASP A 11 -9.28 4.93 -9.14
C ASP A 11 -10.56 5.26 -8.36
N LYS A 12 -11.72 5.10 -9.01
CA LYS A 12 -13.03 5.33 -8.37
C LYS A 12 -13.15 4.46 -7.11
N GLY A 13 -13.42 5.09 -5.97
CA GLY A 13 -13.54 4.43 -4.67
C GLY A 13 -12.22 4.26 -3.91
N ALA A 14 -11.07 4.53 -4.53
CA ALA A 14 -9.78 4.57 -3.86
C ALA A 14 -9.46 6.01 -3.40
N GLY A 15 -9.11 6.18 -2.13
CA GLY A 15 -8.61 7.46 -1.63
C GLY A 15 -9.24 7.94 -0.33
N PHE A 16 -9.15 9.25 -0.12
CA PHE A 16 -9.65 9.89 1.09
C PHE A 16 -11.19 9.91 1.12
N LYS A 17 -11.78 9.86 2.32
CA LYS A 17 -13.24 9.84 2.59
C LYS A 17 -14.02 8.57 2.18
N GLY A 18 -13.38 7.56 1.57
CA GLY A 18 -13.95 6.21 1.38
C GLY A 18 -13.32 5.17 2.31
N ASP A 19 -13.81 3.92 2.33
CA ASP A 19 -13.27 2.83 3.17
C ASP A 19 -12.25 1.93 2.45
N GLN A 20 -11.96 2.23 1.19
CA GLN A 20 -11.07 1.46 0.34
C GLN A 20 -9.86 2.29 -0.09
N ASN A 21 -8.74 1.60 -0.29
CA ASN A 21 -7.51 2.15 -0.83
C ASN A 21 -6.98 1.22 -1.92
N LYS A 22 -6.23 1.78 -2.86
CA LYS A 22 -5.48 1.04 -3.86
C LYS A 22 -4.04 1.51 -3.78
N ILE A 23 -3.15 0.68 -3.25
CA ILE A 23 -1.78 1.09 -2.96
C ILE A 23 -0.76 0.43 -3.89
N THR A 24 0.38 1.10 -4.05
CA THR A 24 1.61 0.53 -4.57
C THR A 24 2.71 0.76 -3.55
N ILE A 25 3.41 -0.30 -3.14
CA ILE A 25 4.59 -0.19 -2.29
C ILE A 25 5.81 -0.07 -3.18
N ILE A 26 6.66 0.95 -2.93
CA ILE A 26 7.90 1.19 -3.66
C ILE A 26 9.04 1.04 -2.68
N ASP A 27 9.89 0.03 -2.85
CA ASP A 27 11.02 -0.21 -1.94
C ASP A 27 12.26 0.64 -2.28
N ARG A 28 13.30 0.56 -1.43
CA ARG A 28 14.59 1.26 -1.63
C ARG A 28 15.32 0.90 -2.94
N ASN A 29 14.97 -0.22 -3.57
CA ASN A 29 15.52 -0.66 -4.85
C ASN A 29 14.62 -0.26 -6.02
N LEU A 30 13.66 0.62 -5.78
CA LEU A 30 12.64 1.08 -6.74
C LEU A 30 11.74 -0.05 -7.25
N ARG A 31 11.69 -1.21 -6.57
CA ARG A 31 10.76 -2.28 -6.92
C ARG A 31 9.37 -1.86 -6.49
N LYS A 32 8.42 -2.05 -7.40
CA LYS A 32 7.02 -1.69 -7.22
C LYS A 32 6.19 -2.94 -7.02
N GLU A 33 5.44 -2.97 -5.93
CA GLU A 33 4.49 -4.03 -5.60
C GLU A 33 3.08 -3.41 -5.59
N ALA A 34 2.30 -3.70 -6.62
CA ALA A 34 0.97 -3.14 -6.80
C ALA A 34 -0.09 -4.03 -6.16
N PHE A 35 -0.99 -3.42 -5.39
CA PHE A 35 -2.11 -4.10 -4.74
C PHE A 35 -3.43 -3.68 -5.40
N PRO A 36 -4.41 -4.59 -5.52
CA PRO A 36 -5.75 -4.22 -5.98
C PRO A 36 -6.44 -3.30 -4.97
N ILE A 37 -7.61 -2.77 -5.35
CA ILE A 37 -8.46 -2.03 -4.41
C ILE A 37 -8.90 -2.98 -3.29
N LYS A 38 -8.69 -2.56 -2.04
CA LYS A 38 -9.01 -3.34 -0.84
C LYS A 38 -9.51 -2.41 0.26
N SER A 39 -10.12 -2.96 1.30
CA SER A 39 -10.45 -2.16 2.49
C SER A 39 -9.20 -1.58 3.14
N LYS A 40 -9.33 -0.43 3.81
CA LYS A 40 -8.23 0.18 4.59
C LYS A 40 -7.61 -0.80 5.60
N LYS A 41 -8.41 -1.68 6.19
CA LYS A 41 -7.95 -2.70 7.14
C LYS A 41 -7.05 -3.74 6.48
N GLU A 42 -7.41 -4.22 5.28
CA GLU A 42 -6.58 -5.16 4.52
C GLU A 42 -5.29 -4.50 4.03
N VAL A 43 -5.38 -3.26 3.54
CA VAL A 43 -4.19 -2.48 3.16
C VAL A 43 -3.24 -2.31 4.33
N ALA A 44 -3.75 -2.04 5.54
CA ALA A 44 -2.91 -1.96 6.74
C ALA A 44 -2.19 -3.27 7.04
N LYS A 45 -2.85 -4.43 6.84
CA LYS A 45 -2.21 -5.75 7.00
C LYS A 45 -1.09 -5.95 5.99
N ASP A 46 -1.30 -5.57 4.73
CA ASP A 46 -0.27 -5.66 3.68
C ASP A 46 0.97 -4.81 4.04
N ILE A 47 0.76 -3.58 4.54
CA ILE A 47 1.84 -2.70 4.99
C ILE A 47 2.59 -3.29 6.19
N CYS A 48 1.88 -3.76 7.22
CA CYS A 48 2.51 -4.38 8.39
C CYS A 48 3.31 -5.64 8.00
N LYS A 49 2.79 -6.46 7.09
CA LYS A 49 3.49 -7.64 6.57
C LYS A 49 4.80 -7.23 5.88
N LYS A 50 4.79 -6.14 5.10
CA LYS A 50 6.01 -5.60 4.48
C LYS A 50 7.04 -5.16 5.53
N ILE A 51 6.60 -4.47 6.59
CA ILE A 51 7.48 -4.04 7.69
C ILE A 51 8.12 -5.24 8.38
N VAL A 52 7.33 -6.26 8.74
CA VAL A 52 7.84 -7.48 9.40
C VAL A 52 8.87 -8.18 8.52
N GLY A 53 8.65 -8.26 7.20
CA GLY A 53 9.60 -8.83 6.25
C GLY A 53 10.91 -8.04 6.09
N LEU A 54 11.01 -6.82 6.61
CA LEU A 54 12.25 -6.02 6.63
C LEU A 54 13.05 -6.19 7.94
N MET A 55 12.45 -6.79 8.96
CA MET A 55 13.07 -7.02 10.27
C MET A 55 13.73 -8.41 10.39
N GLN A 56 13.66 -9.21 9.32
CA GLN A 56 14.29 -10.52 9.19
C GLN A 56 15.57 -10.38 8.35
#